data_AF-A0A3N5ZX88-F1
#
_entry.id   AF-A0A3N5ZX88-F1
#
_cell.length_a   1.000
_cell.length_b   1.000
_cell.length_c   1.000
_cell.angle_alpha   90.00
_cell.angle_beta   90.00
_cell.angle_gamma   90.00
#
_symmetry.space_group_name_H-M   'P 1'
#
loop_
_entity.id
_entity.type
_entity.pdbx_description
1 polymer ?
#
loop_
_entity_poly.entity_id
_entity_poly.type
_entity_poly.pdbx_seq_one_letter_code
_entity_poly.pdbx_strand_id
1 'polypeptide(L)'
;MSTAKTLSIETMKKIAEERGGWCLSDNYINQLTKLTWKCSEGHIWETTPKTIRKGAWCPFCARQWKNRKRLPSLDIETVKLLAKRYGGECLSKEYTNKNTKLTFKCKEGHIFKLAPAYLQRGGWCAYCIGRYKNSIDSMREIAEKHGGMCLSKSYKNVFTKLKWKCANGHIFEAIPKHIVNGHWCPNCTLYLNEQRCRYILETLLDVKFIKDHNILNGFELDGYNDDLKLAFEYHGKQHFEQVDFFYSRGDMSLNDRMERDKLKEKRCKELGIDLIIIPYTVEPEEHITFIANELTKRGFQFKINPNDINFENYSFTNQSLKEVQDIAESNGGRCLSTVYINADSKMNFVCKNGHEFKMTPYNLKIGRWCRECFYIERAGASQRLDSNEMYRVAKEKGWECLSTDYKNARTKLIWKCEKGHIFERTLAHVKEGRGCPNCNKRKK
;
A
#
# COMPACT_ATOMS: atom_id res chain seq x y z
N MET A 1 -26.43 -24.39 -10.15
CA MET A 1 -26.82 -25.73 -9.63
C MET A 1 -25.77 -26.15 -8.60
N SER A 2 -26.14 -26.22 -7.33
CA SER A 2 -25.24 -26.60 -6.24
C SER A 2 -25.04 -28.12 -6.27
N THR A 3 -23.86 -28.56 -6.70
CA THR A 3 -23.49 -29.98 -6.65
C THR A 3 -23.39 -30.41 -5.20
N ALA A 4 -24.41 -31.11 -4.69
CA ALA A 4 -24.34 -31.77 -3.39
C ALA A 4 -23.17 -32.76 -3.43
N LYS A 5 -22.09 -32.43 -2.73
CA LYS A 5 -20.89 -33.26 -2.62
C LYS A 5 -21.30 -34.60 -2.00
N THR A 6 -21.40 -35.64 -2.82
CA THR A 6 -21.68 -37.01 -2.38
C THR A 6 -20.58 -37.44 -1.42
N LEU A 7 -20.98 -37.89 -0.24
CA LEU A 7 -20.03 -38.37 0.77
C LEU A 7 -19.59 -39.77 0.39
N SER A 8 -18.28 -39.99 0.37
CA SER A 8 -17.67 -41.28 0.09
C SER A 8 -16.77 -41.74 1.23
N ILE A 9 -16.28 -42.98 1.16
CA ILE A 9 -15.32 -43.50 2.14
C ILE A 9 -13.98 -42.73 2.09
N GLU A 10 -13.56 -42.24 0.91
CA GLU A 10 -12.39 -41.37 0.74
C GLU A 10 -12.59 -40.03 1.47
N THR A 11 -13.81 -39.50 1.46
CA THR A 11 -14.14 -38.29 2.23
C THR A 11 -13.96 -38.54 3.72
N MET A 12 -14.31 -39.72 4.22
CA MET A 12 -14.14 -40.10 5.63
C MET A 12 -12.66 -40.30 5.99
N LYS A 13 -11.89 -40.95 5.11
CA LYS A 13 -10.43 -41.12 5.27
C LYS A 13 -9.72 -39.76 5.33
N LYS A 14 -10.06 -38.82 4.44
CA LYS A 14 -9.52 -37.46 4.46
C LYS A 14 -9.83 -36.69 5.74
N ILE A 15 -11.08 -36.76 6.23
CA ILE A 15 -11.45 -36.11 7.51
C ILE A 15 -10.66 -36.71 8.68
N ALA A 16 -10.34 -38.00 8.61
CA ALA A 16 -9.51 -38.63 9.63
C ALA A 16 -8.06 -38.12 9.60
N GLU A 17 -7.46 -38.02 8.42
CA GLU A 17 -6.10 -37.51 8.24
C GLU A 17 -5.97 -36.06 8.71
N GLU A 18 -6.91 -35.18 8.35
CA GLU A 18 -6.95 -33.78 8.80
C GLU A 18 -7.01 -33.66 10.34
N ARG A 19 -7.50 -34.70 11.03
CA ARG A 19 -7.59 -34.76 12.49
C ARG A 19 -6.52 -35.64 13.13
N GLY A 20 -5.49 -36.00 12.36
CA GLY A 20 -4.36 -36.79 12.84
C GLY A 20 -4.76 -38.21 13.21
N GLY A 21 -5.61 -38.86 12.40
CA GLY A 21 -6.00 -40.26 12.58
C GLY A 21 -6.36 -40.94 11.26
N TRP A 22 -6.98 -42.11 11.36
CA TRP A 22 -7.31 -42.98 10.24
C TRP A 22 -8.77 -43.45 10.33
N CYS A 23 -9.46 -43.49 9.21
CA CYS A 23 -10.69 -44.25 9.08
C CYS A 23 -10.32 -45.67 8.62
N LEU A 24 -10.60 -46.67 9.47
CA LEU A 24 -10.24 -48.06 9.25
C LEU A 24 -11.34 -48.84 8.51
N SER A 25 -12.51 -48.25 8.28
CA SER A 25 -13.55 -48.88 7.48
C SER A 25 -13.25 -48.75 5.99
N ASP A 26 -13.55 -49.82 5.25
CA ASP A 26 -13.34 -49.86 3.80
C ASP A 26 -14.56 -49.43 2.98
N ASN A 27 -15.75 -49.47 3.58
CA ASN A 27 -17.01 -49.16 2.90
C ASN A 27 -17.79 -48.05 3.63
N TYR A 28 -18.36 -47.13 2.86
CA TYR A 28 -19.27 -46.09 3.33
C TYR A 28 -20.68 -46.37 2.83
N ILE A 29 -21.62 -46.59 3.75
CA ILE A 29 -23.03 -46.85 3.42
C ILE A 29 -23.84 -45.55 3.49
N ASN A 30 -23.85 -44.89 4.66
CA ASN A 30 -24.53 -43.61 4.85
C ASN A 30 -23.98 -42.87 6.10
N GLN A 31 -24.52 -41.70 6.42
CA GLN A 31 -24.04 -40.88 7.54
C GLN A 31 -24.37 -41.43 8.94
N LEU A 32 -25.26 -42.41 9.03
CA LEU A 32 -25.77 -43.00 10.28
C LEU A 32 -25.15 -44.37 10.57
N THR A 33 -24.62 -45.06 9.56
CA THR A 33 -23.84 -46.27 9.75
C THR A 33 -22.52 -45.94 10.43
N LYS A 34 -22.19 -46.68 11.49
CA LYS A 34 -20.92 -46.49 12.21
C LYS A 34 -19.76 -46.89 11.31
N LEU A 35 -18.69 -46.10 11.38
CA LEU A 35 -17.38 -46.47 10.84
C LEU A 35 -16.40 -46.63 12.00
N THR A 36 -15.32 -47.34 11.74
CA THR A 36 -14.21 -47.57 12.67
C THR A 36 -13.14 -46.52 12.42
N TRP A 37 -12.69 -45.87 13.49
CA TRP A 37 -11.74 -44.77 13.46
C TRP A 37 -10.59 -45.06 14.41
N LYS A 38 -9.40 -44.56 14.09
CA LYS A 38 -8.19 -44.65 14.92
C LYS A 38 -7.57 -43.26 15.05
N CYS A 39 -7.20 -42.82 16.25
CA CYS A 39 -6.50 -41.54 16.42
C CYS A 39 -4.97 -41.73 16.46
N SER A 40 -4.22 -40.63 16.42
CA SER A 40 -2.75 -40.63 16.55
C SER A 40 -2.24 -41.34 17.81
N GLU A 41 -3.02 -41.32 18.90
CA GLU A 41 -2.68 -42.01 20.16
C GLU A 41 -2.99 -43.52 20.11
N GLY A 42 -3.41 -44.06 18.96
CA GLY A 42 -3.67 -45.48 18.75
C GLY A 42 -5.05 -45.98 19.18
N HIS A 43 -5.87 -45.16 19.84
CA HIS A 43 -7.22 -45.57 20.24
C HIS A 43 -8.11 -45.83 19.04
N ILE A 44 -8.80 -46.98 19.04
CA ILE A 44 -9.76 -47.37 18.02
C ILE A 44 -11.17 -47.24 18.61
N TRP A 45 -12.09 -46.61 17.86
CA TRP A 45 -13.49 -46.49 18.26
C TRP A 45 -14.43 -46.49 17.07
N GLU A 46 -15.69 -46.85 17.31
CA GLU A 46 -16.74 -46.77 16.33
C GLU A 46 -17.63 -45.55 16.56
N THR A 47 -17.88 -44.78 15.50
CA THR A 47 -18.88 -43.71 15.55
C THR A 47 -19.38 -43.36 14.16
N THR A 48 -20.48 -42.60 14.11
CA THR A 48 -21.12 -42.26 12.85
C THR A 48 -20.39 -41.10 12.15
N PRO A 49 -20.29 -41.12 10.81
CA PRO A 49 -19.78 -40.01 10.00
C PRO A 49 -20.42 -38.66 10.34
N LYS A 50 -21.72 -38.64 10.62
CA LYS A 50 -22.45 -37.43 11.06
C LYS A 50 -21.84 -36.82 12.33
N THR A 51 -21.46 -37.65 13.28
CA THR A 51 -20.89 -37.23 14.57
C THR A 51 -19.47 -36.67 14.39
N ILE A 52 -18.66 -37.34 13.57
CA ILE A 52 -17.32 -36.84 13.20
C ILE A 52 -17.42 -35.49 12.51
N ARG A 53 -18.29 -35.36 11.50
CA ARG A 53 -18.51 -34.11 10.77
C ARG A 53 -19.01 -32.95 11.64
N LYS A 54 -19.78 -33.24 12.70
CA LYS A 54 -20.22 -32.24 13.68
C LYS A 54 -19.12 -31.75 14.63
N GLY A 55 -17.93 -32.34 14.59
CA GLY A 55 -16.76 -31.88 15.36
C GLY A 55 -16.30 -32.84 16.46
N ALA A 56 -17.03 -33.91 16.75
CA ALA A 56 -16.58 -34.92 17.71
C ALA A 56 -15.46 -35.78 17.11
N TRP A 57 -14.53 -36.25 17.94
CA TRP A 57 -13.38 -37.06 17.50
C TRP A 57 -13.18 -38.27 18.42
N CYS A 58 -12.00 -38.46 19.00
CA CYS A 58 -11.69 -39.59 19.87
C CYS A 58 -12.29 -39.41 21.28
N PRO A 59 -13.22 -40.27 21.73
CA PRO A 59 -13.83 -40.18 23.05
C PRO A 59 -12.84 -40.50 24.17
N PHE A 60 -11.85 -41.35 23.92
CA PHE A 60 -10.81 -41.67 24.90
C PHE A 60 -9.90 -40.47 25.17
N CYS A 61 -9.42 -39.79 24.11
CA CYS A 61 -8.66 -38.55 24.24
C CYS A 61 -9.50 -37.44 24.89
N ALA A 62 -10.79 -37.33 24.52
CA ALA A 62 -11.69 -36.35 25.12
C ALA A 62 -11.95 -36.62 26.62
N ARG A 63 -12.04 -37.90 27.03
CA ARG A 63 -12.20 -38.31 28.43
C ARG A 63 -10.93 -38.09 29.25
N GLN A 64 -9.75 -38.34 28.66
CA GLN A 64 -8.46 -37.98 29.26
C GLN A 64 -8.33 -36.46 29.50
N TRP A 65 -8.95 -35.63 28.66
CA TRP A 65 -9.03 -34.18 28.87
C TRP A 65 -9.98 -33.77 30.01
N LYS A 66 -11.15 -34.42 30.13
CA LYS A 66 -12.16 -34.12 31.16
C LYS A 66 -11.79 -34.62 32.56
N ASN A 67 -10.99 -35.68 32.67
CA ASN A 67 -10.62 -36.31 33.95
C ASN A 67 -9.28 -35.83 34.54
N ARG A 68 -8.78 -34.65 34.16
CA ARG A 68 -7.60 -34.05 34.79
C ARG A 68 -7.93 -33.55 36.21
N LYS A 69 -7.99 -34.48 37.18
CA LYS A 69 -7.43 -34.23 38.51
C LYS A 69 -6.00 -33.73 38.28
N ARG A 70 -5.66 -32.57 38.88
CA ARG A 70 -4.35 -31.87 38.88
C ARG A 70 -3.29 -32.45 37.92
N LEU A 71 -3.00 -31.73 36.82
CA LEU A 71 -1.90 -32.08 35.91
C LEU A 71 -0.61 -32.39 36.70
N PRO A 72 0.13 -33.44 36.32
CA PRO A 72 1.48 -33.68 36.81
C PRO A 72 2.36 -32.44 36.64
N SER A 73 3.34 -32.27 37.53
CA SER A 73 4.36 -31.23 37.41
C SER A 73 4.95 -31.23 36.01
N LEU A 74 4.79 -30.12 35.30
CA LEU A 74 5.37 -29.91 33.99
C LEU A 74 6.89 -29.90 34.16
N ASP A 75 7.60 -30.86 33.58
CA ASP A 75 9.07 -30.90 33.54
C ASP A 75 9.58 -30.49 32.14
N ILE A 76 10.89 -30.29 32.01
CA ILE A 76 11.51 -29.84 30.74
C ILE A 76 11.32 -30.86 29.60
N GLU A 77 11.27 -32.15 29.91
CA GLU A 77 11.06 -33.21 28.92
C GLU A 77 9.66 -33.16 28.34
N THR A 78 8.65 -32.99 29.19
CA THR A 78 7.25 -32.79 28.78
C THR A 78 7.11 -31.55 27.89
N VAL A 79 7.82 -30.46 28.21
CA VAL A 79 7.83 -29.26 27.36
C VAL A 79 8.48 -29.52 26.00
N LYS A 80 9.58 -30.26 25.94
CA LYS A 80 10.25 -30.65 24.69
C LYS A 80 9.35 -31.53 23.82
N LEU A 81 8.64 -32.49 24.40
CA LEU A 81 7.67 -33.34 23.70
C LEU A 81 6.48 -32.53 23.16
N LEU A 82 5.95 -31.59 23.96
CA LEU A 82 4.90 -30.68 23.51
C LEU A 82 5.36 -29.81 22.34
N ALA A 83 6.57 -29.25 22.40
CA ALA A 83 7.13 -28.47 21.30
C ALA A 83 7.21 -29.30 20.00
N LYS A 84 7.67 -30.56 20.08
CA LYS A 84 7.71 -31.49 18.94
C LYS A 84 6.32 -31.76 18.36
N ARG A 85 5.30 -31.92 19.20
CA ARG A 85 3.90 -32.12 18.77
C ARG A 85 3.36 -30.94 17.95
N TYR A 86 3.77 -29.71 18.25
CA TYR A 86 3.43 -28.52 17.45
C TYR A 86 4.34 -28.31 16.23
N GLY A 87 5.16 -29.30 15.88
CA GLY A 87 6.10 -29.23 14.77
C GLY A 87 7.23 -28.24 15.05
N GLY A 88 7.77 -28.19 16.26
CA GLY A 88 8.93 -27.37 16.59
C GLY A 88 9.81 -27.97 17.69
N GLU A 89 10.72 -27.16 18.21
CA GLU A 89 11.71 -27.57 19.21
C GLU A 89 11.79 -26.56 20.35
N CYS A 90 12.01 -27.05 21.58
CA CYS A 90 12.34 -26.21 22.72
C CYS A 90 13.86 -26.03 22.76
N LEU A 91 14.34 -24.79 22.67
CA LEU A 91 15.75 -24.42 22.69
C LEU A 91 16.28 -24.16 24.10
N SER A 92 15.37 -23.96 25.07
CA SER A 92 15.76 -23.79 26.47
C SER A 92 16.21 -25.12 27.08
N LYS A 93 17.34 -25.09 27.79
CA LYS A 93 17.90 -26.25 28.49
C LYS A 93 17.32 -26.43 29.89
N GLU A 94 16.92 -25.32 30.52
CA GLU A 94 16.43 -25.28 31.90
C GLU A 94 14.95 -24.91 31.97
N TYR A 95 14.24 -25.49 32.93
CA TYR A 95 12.85 -25.16 33.25
C TYR A 95 12.73 -24.93 34.75
N THR A 96 12.26 -23.74 35.14
CA THR A 96 12.08 -23.37 36.54
C THR A 96 10.64 -23.50 36.97
N ASN A 97 9.70 -22.92 36.21
CA ASN A 97 8.28 -23.00 36.50
C ASN A 97 7.42 -22.73 35.25
N LYS A 98 6.12 -22.99 35.38
CA LYS A 98 5.12 -22.89 34.29
C LYS A 98 4.93 -21.48 33.70
N ASN A 99 5.38 -20.45 34.40
CA ASN A 99 5.25 -19.05 34.00
C ASN A 99 6.54 -18.48 33.40
N THR A 100 7.70 -19.06 33.72
CA THR A 100 8.98 -18.67 33.13
C THR A 100 8.96 -18.94 31.64
N LYS A 101 9.23 -17.91 30.84
CA LYS A 101 9.21 -18.03 29.38
C LYS A 101 10.41 -18.86 28.92
N LEU A 102 10.13 -19.93 28.18
CA LEU A 102 11.14 -20.74 27.49
C LEU A 102 11.23 -20.33 26.01
N THR A 103 12.37 -20.58 25.39
CA THR A 103 12.63 -20.28 23.98
C THR A 103 12.31 -21.50 23.13
N PHE A 104 11.55 -21.29 22.06
CA PHE A 104 11.12 -22.32 21.12
C PHE A 104 11.44 -21.89 19.68
N LYS A 105 11.54 -22.88 18.79
CA LYS A 105 11.62 -22.70 17.34
C LYS A 105 10.55 -23.53 16.64
N CYS A 106 9.74 -22.95 15.77
CA CYS A 106 8.74 -23.70 15.00
C CYS A 106 9.31 -24.28 13.69
N LYS A 107 8.53 -25.13 13.00
CA LYS A 107 8.86 -25.70 11.68
C LYS A 107 9.22 -24.65 10.62
N GLU A 108 8.57 -23.49 10.65
CA GLU A 108 8.84 -22.37 9.73
C GLU A 108 10.09 -21.56 10.14
N GLY A 109 10.80 -21.98 11.19
CA GLY A 109 12.06 -21.37 11.62
C GLY A 109 11.94 -20.18 12.59
N HIS A 110 10.73 -19.77 12.99
CA HIS A 110 10.54 -18.66 13.92
C HIS A 110 11.02 -19.01 15.33
N ILE A 111 11.87 -18.16 15.90
CA ILE A 111 12.34 -18.27 17.29
C ILE A 111 11.52 -17.34 18.18
N PHE A 112 10.88 -17.87 19.22
CA PHE A 112 10.00 -17.11 20.09
C PHE A 112 10.04 -17.59 21.54
N LYS A 113 9.68 -16.70 22.46
CA LYS A 113 9.60 -16.99 23.91
C LYS A 113 8.15 -17.23 24.32
N LEU A 114 7.87 -18.34 24.97
CA LEU A 114 6.52 -18.71 25.41
C LEU A 114 6.54 -19.30 26.83
N ALA A 115 5.54 -18.94 27.64
CA ALA A 115 5.35 -19.57 28.95
C ALA A 115 4.78 -21.00 28.75
N PRO A 116 5.33 -22.03 29.41
CA PRO A 116 4.84 -23.40 29.29
C PRO A 116 3.36 -23.59 29.66
N ALA A 117 2.81 -22.78 30.56
CA ALA A 117 1.37 -22.75 30.85
C ALA A 117 0.51 -22.35 29.64
N TYR A 118 1.03 -21.50 28.75
CA TYR A 118 0.34 -21.09 27.51
C TYR A 118 0.42 -22.19 26.44
N LEU A 119 1.56 -22.89 26.38
CA LEU A 119 1.76 -24.07 25.54
C LEU A 119 0.77 -25.18 25.87
N GLN A 120 0.54 -25.45 27.16
CA GLN A 120 -0.43 -26.43 27.63
C GLN A 120 -1.89 -26.11 27.27
N ARG A 121 -2.22 -24.82 27.09
CA ARG A 121 -3.58 -24.35 26.77
C ARG A 121 -3.87 -24.30 25.25
N GLY A 122 -2.97 -24.79 24.41
CA GLY A 122 -3.15 -24.76 22.96
C GLY A 122 -2.44 -23.61 22.24
N GLY A 123 -1.72 -22.76 22.96
CA GLY A 123 -1.02 -21.61 22.39
C GLY A 123 0.32 -22.01 21.79
N TRP A 124 0.57 -21.63 20.53
CA TRP A 124 1.84 -21.89 19.84
C TRP A 124 2.41 -20.62 19.19
N CYS A 125 3.25 -20.79 18.17
CA CYS A 125 3.93 -19.76 17.40
C CYS A 125 2.96 -18.71 16.88
N ALA A 126 2.98 -17.53 17.52
CA ALA A 126 2.15 -16.39 17.13
C ALA A 126 2.47 -15.85 15.73
N TYR A 127 3.67 -16.14 15.20
CA TYR A 127 4.04 -15.84 13.81
C TYR A 127 3.24 -16.72 12.84
N CYS A 128 3.16 -18.04 13.09
CA CYS A 128 2.38 -18.97 12.25
C CYS A 128 0.86 -18.79 12.38
N ILE A 129 0.38 -18.34 13.53
CA ILE A 129 -1.06 -18.06 13.77
C ILE A 129 -1.48 -16.70 13.17
N GLY A 130 -0.56 -15.96 12.54
CA GLY A 130 -0.85 -14.67 11.90
C GLY A 130 -1.07 -13.51 12.87
N ARG A 131 -0.69 -13.66 14.15
CA ARG A 131 -0.70 -12.56 15.13
C ARG A 131 0.46 -11.58 14.93
N TYR A 132 1.51 -11.99 14.21
CA TYR A 132 2.56 -11.11 13.71
C TYR A 132 2.55 -11.17 12.17
N LYS A 133 1.87 -10.20 11.53
CA LYS A 133 1.70 -10.10 10.06
C LYS A 133 3.00 -9.93 9.26
N ASN A 134 4.15 -9.78 9.91
CA ASN A 134 5.39 -9.43 9.26
C ASN A 134 6.34 -10.63 9.30
N SER A 135 6.43 -11.34 8.17
CA SER A 135 7.43 -12.38 7.89
C SER A 135 8.45 -11.88 6.84
N ILE A 136 9.53 -12.63 6.57
CA ILE A 136 10.46 -12.26 5.50
C ILE A 136 9.77 -12.25 4.13
N ASP A 137 8.80 -13.15 3.91
CA ASP A 137 8.01 -13.21 2.68
C ASP A 137 7.08 -12.01 2.59
N SER A 138 6.49 -11.58 3.71
CA SER A 138 5.74 -10.31 3.76
C SER A 138 6.62 -9.11 3.41
N MET A 139 7.91 -9.12 3.78
CA MET A 139 8.85 -8.06 3.38
C MET A 139 9.18 -8.11 1.90
N ARG A 140 9.29 -9.31 1.30
CA ARG A 140 9.47 -9.48 -0.14
C ARG A 140 8.27 -8.96 -0.91
N GLU A 141 7.05 -9.32 -0.50
CA GLU A 141 5.81 -8.82 -1.10
C GLU A 141 5.72 -7.29 -1.01
N ILE A 142 6.10 -6.68 0.13
CA ILE A 142 6.12 -5.22 0.25
C ILE A 142 7.17 -4.61 -0.67
N ALA A 143 8.34 -5.23 -0.80
CA ALA A 143 9.36 -4.77 -1.73
C ALA A 143 8.86 -4.83 -3.18
N GLU A 144 8.22 -5.92 -3.58
CA GLU A 144 7.61 -6.08 -4.90
C GLU A 144 6.53 -5.04 -5.16
N LYS A 145 5.70 -4.72 -4.16
CA LYS A 145 4.70 -3.63 -4.26
C LYS A 145 5.35 -2.28 -4.53
N HIS A 146 6.53 -2.00 -4.00
CA HIS A 146 7.31 -0.80 -4.31
C HIS A 146 8.22 -0.96 -5.54
N GLY A 147 8.02 -1.99 -6.37
CA GLY A 147 8.80 -2.26 -7.57
C GLY A 147 10.26 -2.65 -7.31
N GLY A 148 10.58 -3.08 -6.08
CA GLY A 148 11.92 -3.47 -5.65
C GLY A 148 11.99 -4.91 -5.13
N MET A 149 13.10 -5.23 -4.47
CA MET A 149 13.40 -6.56 -3.93
C MET A 149 13.94 -6.45 -2.51
N CYS A 150 13.51 -7.35 -1.63
CA CYS A 150 14.17 -7.56 -0.33
C CYS A 150 15.33 -8.54 -0.52
N LEU A 151 16.57 -8.06 -0.33
CA LEU A 151 17.79 -8.85 -0.47
C LEU A 151 18.14 -9.66 0.79
N SER A 152 17.56 -9.28 1.94
CA SER A 152 17.75 -10.02 3.18
C SER A 152 17.13 -11.42 3.10
N LYS A 153 17.87 -12.41 3.61
CA LYS A 153 17.40 -13.82 3.64
C LYS A 153 16.59 -14.17 4.88
N SER A 154 16.67 -13.36 5.94
CA SER A 154 16.02 -13.64 7.22
C SER A 154 15.40 -12.39 7.84
N TYR A 155 14.30 -12.59 8.57
CA TYR A 155 13.57 -11.54 9.29
C TYR A 155 13.55 -11.86 10.78
N LYS A 156 14.07 -10.94 11.60
CA LYS A 156 14.06 -11.08 13.07
C LYS A 156 12.89 -10.35 13.71
N ASN A 157 12.75 -9.05 13.42
CA ASN A 157 11.68 -8.18 13.93
C ASN A 157 11.61 -6.90 13.10
N VAL A 158 10.62 -6.04 13.39
CA VAL A 158 10.37 -4.80 12.63
C VAL A 158 11.44 -3.71 12.80
N PHE A 159 12.33 -3.85 13.78
CA PHE A 159 13.36 -2.86 14.13
C PHE A 159 14.76 -3.29 13.65
N THR A 160 14.92 -4.51 13.17
CA THR A 160 16.19 -5.00 12.62
C THR A 160 16.26 -4.59 11.16
N LYS A 161 17.34 -3.91 10.76
CA LYS A 161 17.54 -3.48 9.38
C LYS A 161 17.57 -4.67 8.42
N LEU A 162 16.90 -4.51 7.28
CA LEU A 162 17.01 -5.40 6.13
C LEU A 162 17.69 -4.67 4.97
N LYS A 163 18.26 -5.43 4.04
CA LYS A 163 18.79 -4.93 2.77
C LYS A 163 17.70 -4.98 1.70
N TRP A 164 17.56 -3.89 0.98
CA TRP A 164 16.54 -3.67 -0.05
C TRP A 164 17.20 -3.20 -1.34
N LYS A 165 16.56 -3.48 -2.48
CA LYS A 165 16.91 -2.97 -3.81
C LYS A 165 15.67 -2.32 -4.41
N CYS A 166 15.72 -1.08 -4.88
CA CYS A 166 14.57 -0.46 -5.54
C CYS A 166 14.53 -0.79 -7.06
N ALA A 167 13.45 -0.38 -7.73
CA ALA A 167 13.28 -0.49 -9.18
C ALA A 167 14.44 0.14 -9.96
N ASN A 168 14.97 1.27 -9.47
CA ASN A 168 16.09 2.00 -10.08
C ASN A 168 17.46 1.37 -9.78
N GLY A 169 17.49 0.21 -9.12
CA GLY A 169 18.72 -0.53 -8.84
C GLY A 169 19.47 -0.15 -7.57
N HIS A 170 19.06 0.92 -6.86
CA HIS A 170 19.71 1.33 -5.62
C HIS A 170 19.57 0.30 -4.51
N ILE A 171 20.68 -0.03 -3.85
CA ILE A 171 20.72 -0.92 -2.69
C ILE A 171 20.81 -0.08 -1.41
N PHE A 172 19.93 -0.33 -0.44
CA PHE A 172 19.86 0.43 0.81
C PHE A 172 19.45 -0.43 2.00
N GLU A 173 19.76 0.03 3.21
CA GLU A 173 19.40 -0.62 4.46
C GLU A 173 18.32 0.17 5.21
N ALA A 174 17.20 -0.48 5.52
CA ALA A 174 16.08 0.16 6.23
C ALA A 174 15.39 -0.84 7.17
N ILE A 175 14.82 -0.32 8.27
CA ILE A 175 14.02 -1.15 9.17
C ILE A 175 12.63 -1.41 8.57
N PRO A 176 12.09 -2.63 8.70
CA PRO A 176 10.77 -2.99 8.19
C PRO A 176 9.63 -2.06 8.61
N LYS A 177 9.68 -1.52 9.84
CA LYS A 177 8.64 -0.60 10.33
C LYS A 177 8.43 0.60 9.40
N HIS A 178 9.50 1.21 8.88
CA HIS A 178 9.36 2.38 8.00
C HIS A 178 8.86 2.01 6.63
N ILE A 179 9.34 0.88 6.11
CA ILE A 179 8.90 0.34 4.83
C ILE A 179 7.40 0.04 4.85
N VAL A 180 6.91 -0.61 5.92
CA VAL A 180 5.49 -0.87 6.13
C VAL A 180 4.68 0.43 6.27
N ASN A 181 5.27 1.48 6.85
CA ASN A 181 4.66 2.80 6.98
C ASN A 181 4.74 3.65 5.69
N GLY A 182 5.28 3.10 4.59
CA GLY A 182 5.31 3.75 3.28
C GLY A 182 6.58 4.54 2.95
N HIS A 183 7.60 4.52 3.81
CA HIS A 183 8.90 5.11 3.50
C HIS A 183 9.69 4.14 2.62
N TRP A 184 10.19 4.60 1.48
CA TRP A 184 10.93 3.73 0.54
C TRP A 184 12.37 4.19 0.33
N CYS A 185 12.91 3.98 -0.87
CA CYS A 185 14.31 4.19 -1.22
C CYS A 185 14.73 5.65 -1.03
N PRO A 186 15.65 5.95 -0.10
CA PRO A 186 16.10 7.33 0.16
C PRO A 186 16.88 7.90 -1.03
N ASN A 187 17.54 7.05 -1.81
CA ASN A 187 18.30 7.47 -2.98
C ASN A 187 17.39 7.84 -4.14
N CYS A 188 16.19 7.26 -4.24
CA CYS A 188 15.24 7.68 -5.26
C CYS A 188 14.68 9.07 -4.96
N THR A 189 14.38 9.40 -3.70
CA THR A 189 13.85 10.72 -3.32
C THR A 189 14.91 11.82 -3.29
N LEU A 190 16.15 11.51 -2.90
CA LEU A 190 17.23 12.50 -2.83
C LEU A 190 17.84 12.81 -4.21
N TYR A 191 18.04 11.81 -5.06
CA TYR A 191 18.71 12.02 -6.36
C TYR A 191 17.76 12.54 -7.45
N LEU A 192 16.44 12.43 -7.29
CA LEU A 192 15.51 12.91 -8.31
C LEU A 192 15.35 14.43 -8.30
N ASN A 193 15.46 15.14 -7.17
CA ASN A 193 15.24 16.59 -7.13
C ASN A 193 16.49 17.40 -7.47
N GLU A 194 17.67 17.01 -6.96
CA GLU A 194 18.94 17.67 -7.30
C GLU A 194 19.25 17.55 -8.80
N GLN A 195 19.14 16.33 -9.36
CA GLN A 195 19.40 16.08 -10.77
C GLN A 195 18.31 16.69 -11.68
N ARG A 196 17.05 16.76 -11.21
CA ARG A 196 15.98 17.48 -11.91
C ARG A 196 16.27 18.97 -11.97
N CYS A 197 16.69 19.58 -10.86
CA CYS A 197 17.10 20.99 -10.83
C CYS A 197 18.30 21.22 -11.75
N ARG A 198 19.30 20.33 -11.72
CA ARG A 198 20.44 20.37 -12.65
C ARG A 198 19.98 20.35 -14.10
N TYR A 199 19.16 19.38 -14.48
CA TYR A 199 18.68 19.26 -15.85
C TYR A 199 17.89 20.49 -16.31
N ILE A 200 17.04 21.05 -15.45
CA ILE A 200 16.31 22.29 -15.77
C ILE A 200 17.31 23.43 -16.03
N LEU A 201 18.29 23.62 -15.14
CA LEU A 201 19.32 24.66 -15.29
C LEU A 201 20.16 24.46 -16.55
N GLU A 202 20.65 23.24 -16.79
CA GLU A 202 21.45 22.90 -17.96
C GLU A 202 20.65 23.09 -19.26
N THR A 203 19.37 22.74 -19.27
CA THR A 203 18.48 22.90 -20.43
C THR A 203 18.14 24.38 -20.68
N LEU A 204 17.80 25.15 -19.65
CA LEU A 204 17.47 26.57 -19.79
C LEU A 204 18.63 27.39 -20.35
N LEU A 205 19.85 27.07 -19.92
CA LEU A 205 21.05 27.86 -20.17
C LEU A 205 21.96 27.26 -21.24
N ASP A 206 21.73 26.02 -21.66
CA ASP A 206 22.57 25.27 -22.60
C ASP A 206 24.04 25.20 -22.14
N VAL A 207 24.24 24.96 -20.84
CA VAL A 207 25.56 24.83 -20.20
C VAL A 207 25.56 23.62 -19.27
N LYS A 208 26.74 23.16 -18.85
CA LYS A 208 26.86 22.08 -17.86
C LYS A 208 27.17 22.60 -16.47
N PHE A 209 26.56 22.00 -15.46
CA PHE A 209 26.86 22.26 -14.06
C PHE A 209 27.61 21.07 -13.47
N ILE A 210 28.81 21.31 -12.95
CA ILE A 210 29.66 20.29 -12.34
C ILE A 210 29.63 20.39 -10.81
N LYS A 211 29.75 19.25 -10.14
CA LYS A 211 30.03 19.20 -8.69
C LYS A 211 31.52 19.37 -8.48
N ASP A 212 31.91 20.37 -7.68
CA ASP A 212 33.31 20.59 -7.31
C ASP A 212 33.41 21.03 -5.85
N HIS A 213 34.26 20.31 -5.10
CA HIS A 213 34.51 20.52 -3.67
C HIS A 213 35.54 21.62 -3.38
N ASN A 214 36.30 22.05 -4.39
CA ASN A 214 37.45 22.94 -4.20
C ASN A 214 37.09 24.42 -4.28
N ILE A 215 35.97 24.77 -4.91
CA ILE A 215 35.57 26.17 -5.16
C ILE A 215 35.39 26.95 -3.85
N LEU A 216 34.81 26.32 -2.84
CA LEU A 216 34.52 26.95 -1.55
C LEU A 216 35.48 26.49 -0.43
N ASN A 217 36.72 26.13 -0.73
CA ASN A 217 37.70 25.62 0.24
C ASN A 217 37.14 24.49 1.14
N GLY A 218 36.54 23.46 0.52
CA GLY A 218 36.05 22.26 1.22
C GLY A 218 34.53 22.19 1.43
N PHE A 219 33.77 23.19 0.97
CA PHE A 219 32.31 23.10 0.87
C PHE A 219 31.88 22.71 -0.55
N GLU A 220 31.09 21.65 -0.67
CA GLU A 220 30.52 21.17 -1.94
C GLU A 220 29.25 21.96 -2.28
N LEU A 221 29.11 22.32 -3.56
CA LEU A 221 27.87 22.83 -4.18
C LEU A 221 27.22 21.72 -5.01
N ASP A 222 25.88 21.67 -5.07
CA ASP A 222 25.17 20.64 -5.84
C ASP A 222 25.40 20.79 -7.36
N GLY A 223 25.70 22.00 -7.83
CA GLY A 223 26.28 22.22 -9.14
C GLY A 223 26.76 23.65 -9.34
N TYR A 224 27.85 23.80 -10.09
CA TYR A 224 28.47 25.08 -10.43
C TYR A 224 28.86 25.13 -11.91
N ASN A 225 28.72 26.31 -12.50
CA ASN A 225 29.24 26.64 -13.82
C ASN A 225 30.16 27.88 -13.72
N ASP A 226 31.41 27.73 -14.17
CA ASP A 226 32.43 28.76 -14.03
C ASP A 226 32.24 29.94 -14.99
N ASP A 227 31.78 29.66 -16.21
CA ASP A 227 31.59 30.67 -17.25
C ASP A 227 30.48 31.65 -16.89
N LEU A 228 29.40 31.15 -16.28
CA LEU A 228 28.26 31.95 -15.84
C LEU A 228 28.41 32.48 -14.41
N LYS A 229 29.45 32.06 -13.68
CA LYS A 229 29.59 32.26 -12.22
C LYS A 229 28.28 31.98 -11.48
N LEU A 230 27.65 30.86 -11.82
CA LEU A 230 26.32 30.47 -11.34
C LEU A 230 26.41 29.11 -10.64
N ALA A 231 25.80 29.02 -9.46
CA ALA A 231 25.71 27.81 -8.65
C ALA A 231 24.26 27.53 -8.23
N PHE A 232 23.96 26.29 -7.88
CA PHE A 232 22.71 25.93 -7.21
C PHE A 232 22.89 24.94 -6.07
N GLU A 233 21.95 24.98 -5.11
CA GLU A 233 21.77 23.96 -4.06
C GLU A 233 20.30 23.61 -3.86
N TYR A 234 20.04 22.33 -3.60
CA TYR A 234 18.72 21.83 -3.24
C TYR A 234 18.64 21.57 -1.73
N HIS A 235 17.94 22.43 -1.01
CA HIS A 235 17.80 22.28 0.45
C HIS A 235 16.66 21.32 0.80
N GLY A 236 17.03 20.10 1.21
CA GLY A 236 16.09 19.09 1.72
C GLY A 236 15.40 19.49 3.03
N LYS A 237 14.38 18.71 3.44
CA LYS A 237 13.64 18.90 4.72
C LYS A 237 14.55 19.01 5.96
N GLN A 238 15.72 18.39 5.89
CA GLN A 238 16.74 18.37 6.93
C GLN A 238 17.44 19.72 7.17
N HIS A 239 17.23 20.73 6.32
CA HIS A 239 17.71 22.10 6.51
C HIS A 239 16.71 22.99 7.27
N PHE A 240 15.45 22.57 7.37
CA PHE A 240 14.36 23.40 7.89
C PHE A 240 13.69 22.85 9.16
N GLU A 241 13.77 21.53 9.40
CA GLU A 241 13.21 20.88 10.59
C GLU A 241 14.25 19.99 11.27
N GLN A 242 14.22 19.96 12.60
CA GLN A 242 15.01 18.99 13.39
C GLN A 242 14.45 17.60 13.13
N VAL A 243 15.07 16.87 12.21
CA VAL A 243 14.65 15.52 11.88
C VAL A 243 15.30 14.59 12.90
N ASP A 244 14.51 14.02 13.82
CA ASP A 244 14.96 13.11 14.89
C ASP A 244 15.64 11.81 14.39
N PHE A 245 15.95 11.68 13.10
CA PHE A 245 16.17 10.40 12.44
C PHE A 245 17.62 10.00 12.17
N PHE A 246 18.62 10.70 12.73
CA PHE A 246 20.03 10.34 12.55
C PHE A 246 20.88 10.41 13.84
N TYR A 247 20.33 10.06 15.00
CA TYR A 247 21.14 9.85 16.22
C TYR A 247 21.96 8.54 16.16
N SER A 248 22.87 8.41 15.20
CA SER A 248 23.96 7.42 15.18
C SER A 248 24.94 7.70 14.04
N ARG A 249 25.59 8.89 14.04
CA ARG A 249 26.96 9.16 13.55
C ARG A 249 27.22 10.67 13.58
N GLY A 250 27.80 11.17 14.69
CA GLY A 250 28.50 12.47 14.75
C GLY A 250 27.72 13.67 14.21
N ASP A 251 26.44 13.79 14.57
CA ASP A 251 25.53 14.72 13.91
C ASP A 251 25.72 16.15 14.41
N MET A 252 26.03 17.04 13.47
CA MET A 252 25.94 18.49 13.63
C MET A 252 24.52 18.90 14.02
N SER A 253 24.40 19.87 14.92
CA SER A 253 23.14 20.49 15.26
C SER A 253 22.51 21.19 14.03
N LEU A 254 21.19 21.41 14.07
CA LEU A 254 20.48 22.20 13.06
C LEU A 254 21.09 23.60 12.92
N ASN A 255 21.59 24.17 14.02
CA ASN A 255 22.31 25.43 14.04
C ASN A 255 23.63 25.36 13.26
N ASP A 256 24.41 24.29 13.41
CA ASP A 256 25.68 24.13 12.68
C ASP A 256 25.44 23.99 11.16
N ARG A 257 24.33 23.35 10.76
CA ARG A 257 23.94 23.25 9.34
C ARG A 257 23.52 24.61 8.79
N MET A 258 22.69 25.36 9.53
CA MET A 258 22.30 26.72 9.16
C MET A 258 23.49 27.69 9.10
N GLU A 259 24.48 27.55 10.00
CA GLU A 259 25.71 28.34 9.97
C GLU A 259 26.58 27.99 8.76
N ARG A 260 26.67 26.72 8.37
CA ARG A 260 27.36 26.31 7.14
C ARG A 260 26.68 26.85 5.89
N ASP A 261 25.36 26.79 5.80
CA ASP A 261 24.61 27.30 4.66
C ASP A 261 24.82 28.82 4.51
N LYS A 262 24.76 29.57 5.63
CA LYS A 262 25.10 31.00 5.65
C LYS A 262 26.53 31.28 5.21
N LEU A 263 27.48 30.44 5.61
CA LEU A 263 28.89 30.58 5.22
C LEU A 263 29.08 30.32 3.73
N LYS A 264 28.40 29.30 3.17
CA LYS A 264 28.38 29.03 1.73
C LYS A 264 27.81 30.20 0.95
N GLU A 265 26.66 30.73 1.36
CA GLU A 265 26.05 31.92 0.74
C GLU A 265 26.99 33.12 0.76
N LYS A 266 27.60 33.40 1.92
CA LYS A 266 28.54 34.52 2.08
C LYS A 266 29.75 34.35 1.15
N ARG A 267 30.28 33.14 1.07
CA ARG A 267 31.47 32.84 0.27
C ARG A 267 31.19 32.86 -1.23
N CYS A 268 30.01 32.41 -1.66
CA CYS A 268 29.56 32.61 -3.04
C CYS A 268 29.51 34.09 -3.39
N LYS A 269 28.94 34.94 -2.50
CA LYS A 269 28.93 36.40 -2.70
C LYS A 269 30.34 37.01 -2.78
N GLU A 270 31.26 36.58 -1.92
CA GLU A 270 32.65 37.05 -1.93
C GLU A 270 33.39 36.68 -3.23
N LEU A 271 33.05 35.54 -3.83
CA LEU A 271 33.61 35.06 -5.10
C LEU A 271 32.86 35.59 -6.34
N GLY A 272 31.81 36.40 -6.16
CA GLY A 272 30.97 36.89 -7.25
C GLY A 272 30.15 35.79 -7.93
N ILE A 273 29.82 34.72 -7.21
CA ILE A 273 29.03 33.59 -7.68
C ILE A 273 27.57 33.81 -7.28
N ASP A 274 26.67 33.79 -8.27
CA ASP A 274 25.23 33.78 -8.06
C ASP A 274 24.78 32.39 -7.58
N LEU A 275 24.22 32.30 -6.38
CA LEU A 275 23.71 31.04 -5.82
C LEU A 275 22.18 31.00 -5.87
N ILE A 276 21.63 29.93 -6.46
CA ILE A 276 20.20 29.61 -6.47
C ILE A 276 19.92 28.50 -5.46
N ILE A 277 19.11 28.80 -4.45
CA ILE A 277 18.69 27.81 -3.44
C ILE A 277 17.27 27.36 -3.78
N ILE A 278 17.10 26.07 -4.08
CA ILE A 278 15.80 25.44 -4.31
C ILE A 278 15.35 24.72 -3.04
N PRO A 279 14.33 25.22 -2.30
CA PRO A 279 13.87 24.56 -1.09
C PRO A 279 12.98 23.35 -1.40
N TYR A 280 13.01 22.33 -0.53
CA TYR A 280 12.18 21.13 -0.65
C TYR A 280 10.67 21.40 -0.60
N THR A 281 10.27 22.59 -0.13
CA THR A 281 8.87 23.02 -0.09
C THR A 281 8.33 23.37 -1.47
N VAL A 282 9.19 23.55 -2.49
CA VAL A 282 8.75 23.72 -3.87
C VAL A 282 8.38 22.36 -4.43
N GLU A 283 7.11 22.24 -4.79
CA GLU A 283 6.58 21.02 -5.39
C GLU A 283 7.27 20.72 -6.74
N PRO A 284 7.45 19.44 -7.11
CA PRO A 284 8.15 19.08 -8.36
C PRO A 284 7.57 19.69 -9.63
N GLU A 285 6.26 19.94 -9.65
CA GLU A 285 5.56 20.58 -10.77
C GLU A 285 5.95 22.07 -10.93
N GLU A 286 6.40 22.71 -9.85
CA GLU A 286 6.74 24.13 -9.82
C GLU A 286 8.24 24.40 -10.00
N HIS A 287 9.10 23.35 -10.04
CA HIS A 287 10.55 23.50 -10.16
C HIS A 287 10.98 24.32 -11.38
N ILE A 288 10.37 24.11 -12.55
CA ILE A 288 10.69 24.87 -13.77
C ILE A 288 10.38 26.36 -13.55
N THR A 289 9.16 26.67 -13.11
CA THR A 289 8.71 28.04 -12.88
C THR A 289 9.55 28.74 -11.83
N PHE A 290 9.89 28.04 -10.74
CA PHE A 290 10.73 28.57 -9.68
C PHE A 290 12.14 28.91 -10.18
N ILE A 291 12.81 27.96 -10.85
CA ILE A 291 14.17 28.15 -11.36
C ILE A 291 14.20 29.25 -12.42
N ALA A 292 13.22 29.28 -13.34
CA ALA A 292 13.11 30.33 -14.34
C ALA A 292 12.94 31.71 -13.71
N ASN A 293 12.07 31.83 -12.70
CA ASN A 293 11.90 33.10 -11.98
C ASN A 293 13.20 33.55 -11.28
N GLU A 294 13.93 32.64 -10.65
CA GLU A 294 15.19 32.96 -9.97
C GLU A 294 16.30 33.37 -10.93
N LEU A 295 16.39 32.73 -12.10
CA LEU A 295 17.31 33.11 -13.17
C LEU A 295 16.96 34.48 -13.77
N THR A 296 15.68 34.74 -14.03
CA THR A 296 15.20 36.01 -14.60
C THR A 296 15.51 37.18 -13.67
N LYS A 297 15.30 37.01 -12.35
CA LYS A 297 15.63 38.04 -11.34
C LYS A 297 17.11 38.43 -11.33
N ARG A 298 17.99 37.49 -11.70
CA ARG A 298 19.45 37.69 -11.77
C ARG A 298 19.91 38.13 -13.15
N GLY A 299 18.99 38.32 -14.11
CA GLY A 299 19.30 38.83 -15.44
C GLY A 299 19.83 37.79 -16.42
N PHE A 300 19.73 36.49 -16.13
CA PHE A 300 20.12 35.45 -17.07
C PHE A 300 19.12 35.33 -18.23
N GLN A 301 19.63 35.17 -19.44
CA GLN A 301 18.83 34.95 -20.64
C GLN A 301 18.67 33.45 -20.92
N PHE A 302 17.45 33.03 -21.24
CA PHE A 302 17.17 31.64 -21.58
C PHE A 302 17.53 31.34 -23.02
N LYS A 303 18.24 30.23 -23.23
CA LYS A 303 18.46 29.62 -24.55
C LYS A 303 17.23 28.83 -25.00
N ILE A 304 16.53 28.22 -24.04
CA ILE A 304 15.31 27.43 -24.25
C ILE A 304 14.20 28.04 -23.40
N ASN A 305 13.00 28.19 -23.96
CA ASN A 305 11.85 28.69 -23.21
C ASN A 305 11.52 27.72 -22.06
N PRO A 306 11.29 28.19 -20.82
CA PRO A 306 10.89 27.33 -19.71
C PRO A 306 9.70 26.41 -20.02
N ASN A 307 8.75 26.87 -20.83
CA ASN A 307 7.57 26.08 -21.22
C ASN A 307 7.90 24.96 -22.22
N ASP A 308 9.02 25.06 -22.94
CA ASP A 308 9.46 24.09 -23.93
C ASP A 308 10.34 23.00 -23.31
N ILE A 309 10.67 23.11 -22.02
CA ILE A 309 11.42 22.08 -21.30
C ILE A 309 10.55 20.85 -21.13
N ASN A 310 10.88 19.82 -21.89
CA ASN A 310 10.37 18.48 -21.68
C ASN A 310 11.38 17.65 -20.88
N PHE A 311 10.87 16.67 -20.14
CA PHE A 311 11.68 15.65 -19.50
C PHE A 311 11.66 14.34 -20.30
N GLU A 312 11.22 14.38 -21.56
CA GLU A 312 11.13 13.23 -22.46
C GLU A 312 12.49 12.70 -22.89
N ASN A 313 13.58 13.45 -22.68
CA ASN A 313 14.95 12.99 -22.90
C ASN A 313 15.76 12.90 -21.60
N TYR A 314 15.11 13.11 -20.44
CA TYR A 314 15.71 12.93 -19.13
C TYR A 314 15.84 11.43 -18.85
N SER A 315 16.97 10.87 -19.28
CA SER A 315 17.24 9.43 -19.32
C SER A 315 17.42 8.82 -17.92
N PHE A 316 16.31 8.67 -17.20
CA PHE A 316 16.09 7.60 -16.21
C PHE A 316 14.63 7.13 -16.16
N THR A 317 13.70 7.71 -16.95
CA THR A 317 12.24 7.53 -16.79
C THR A 317 11.43 7.21 -18.06
N ASN A 318 12.02 7.28 -19.26
CA ASN A 318 11.27 7.14 -20.52
C ASN A 318 10.53 5.81 -20.70
N GLN A 319 11.10 4.70 -20.22
CA GLN A 319 10.43 3.40 -20.34
C GLN A 319 9.17 3.32 -19.47
N SER A 320 9.13 4.06 -18.35
CA SER A 320 8.01 4.03 -17.41
C SER A 320 6.89 5.02 -17.75
N LEU A 321 7.19 6.17 -18.37
CA LEU A 321 6.16 7.11 -18.83
C LEU A 321 5.34 6.50 -19.97
N LYS A 322 6.03 5.92 -20.96
CA LYS A 322 5.38 5.30 -22.12
C LYS A 322 4.48 4.14 -21.68
N GLU A 323 4.95 3.30 -20.77
CA GLU A 323 4.14 2.22 -20.19
C GLU A 323 2.87 2.74 -19.48
N VAL A 324 2.95 3.86 -18.75
CA VAL A 324 1.79 4.49 -18.11
C VAL A 324 0.80 5.05 -19.15
N GLN A 325 1.31 5.63 -20.23
CA GLN A 325 0.50 6.13 -21.34
C GLN A 325 -0.20 4.97 -22.07
N ASP A 326 0.51 3.90 -22.40
CA ASP A 326 -0.02 2.70 -23.05
C ASP A 326 -1.13 2.04 -22.20
N ILE A 327 -0.97 1.98 -20.88
CA ILE A 327 -2.01 1.44 -19.97
C ILE A 327 -3.22 2.38 -19.91
N ALA A 328 -3.02 3.70 -19.93
CA ALA A 328 -4.11 4.66 -19.94
C ALA A 328 -4.94 4.54 -21.23
N GLU A 329 -4.28 4.41 -22.38
CA GLU A 329 -4.93 4.17 -23.68
C GLU A 329 -5.67 2.83 -23.71
N SER A 330 -5.03 1.77 -23.20
CA SER A 330 -5.64 0.43 -23.10
C SER A 330 -6.90 0.41 -22.22
N ASN A 331 -6.99 1.31 -21.22
CA ASN A 331 -8.18 1.48 -20.38
C ASN A 331 -9.21 2.47 -20.96
N GLY A 332 -9.05 2.86 -22.23
CA GLY A 332 -9.93 3.78 -22.92
C GLY A 332 -9.88 5.19 -22.35
N GLY A 333 -8.69 5.71 -22.05
CA GLY A 333 -8.49 7.11 -21.73
C GLY A 333 -7.11 7.58 -22.16
N ARG A 334 -6.59 8.64 -21.54
CA ARG A 334 -5.23 9.13 -21.81
C ARG A 334 -4.60 9.74 -20.56
N CYS A 335 -3.28 9.67 -20.50
CA CYS A 335 -2.50 10.38 -19.50
C CYS A 335 -2.34 11.84 -19.91
N LEU A 336 -2.62 12.78 -19.00
CA LEU A 336 -2.42 14.21 -19.20
C LEU A 336 -1.05 14.67 -18.69
N SER A 337 -0.42 13.89 -17.82
CA SER A 337 0.93 14.18 -17.34
C SER A 337 1.97 13.82 -18.40
N THR A 338 2.84 14.78 -18.70
CA THR A 338 3.96 14.64 -19.65
C THR A 338 5.25 14.17 -18.98
N VAL A 339 5.24 13.99 -17.66
CA VAL A 339 6.43 13.66 -16.86
C VAL A 339 6.13 12.50 -15.91
N TYR A 340 6.97 11.48 -15.95
CA TYR A 340 6.98 10.39 -14.97
C TYR A 340 8.05 10.66 -13.91
N ILE A 341 7.64 10.81 -12.65
CA ILE A 341 8.55 11.05 -11.53
C ILE A 341 8.95 9.72 -10.87
N ASN A 342 7.96 8.95 -10.40
CA ASN A 342 8.12 7.60 -9.85
C ASN A 342 6.75 6.90 -9.73
N ALA A 343 6.74 5.65 -9.24
CA ALA A 343 5.53 4.83 -9.17
C ALA A 343 4.46 5.32 -8.17
N ASP A 344 4.86 6.16 -7.21
CA ASP A 344 4.04 6.64 -6.09
C ASP A 344 3.61 8.11 -6.27
N SER A 345 4.21 8.85 -7.20
CA SER A 345 3.80 10.20 -7.57
C SER A 345 2.49 10.17 -8.37
N LYS A 346 1.55 11.05 -8.03
CA LYS A 346 0.27 11.13 -8.72
C LYS A 346 0.44 11.75 -10.10
N MET A 347 -0.21 11.17 -11.09
CA MET A 347 -0.31 11.65 -12.46
C MET A 347 -1.77 11.93 -12.80
N ASN A 348 -2.00 12.84 -13.73
CA ASN A 348 -3.32 13.26 -14.18
C ASN A 348 -3.76 12.40 -15.36
N PHE A 349 -5.02 11.96 -15.35
CA PHE A 349 -5.62 11.12 -16.39
C PHE A 349 -7.02 11.62 -16.73
N VAL A 350 -7.46 11.32 -17.95
CA VAL A 350 -8.85 11.47 -18.37
C VAL A 350 -9.36 10.17 -18.99
N CYS A 351 -10.56 9.73 -18.62
CA CYS A 351 -11.19 8.52 -19.20
C CYS A 351 -12.06 8.85 -20.43
N LYS A 352 -12.51 7.82 -21.16
CA LYS A 352 -13.44 7.94 -22.30
C LYS A 352 -14.72 8.71 -22.00
N ASN A 353 -15.20 8.67 -20.75
CA ASN A 353 -16.41 9.37 -20.31
C ASN A 353 -16.14 10.84 -19.93
N GLY A 354 -14.90 11.32 -20.08
CA GLY A 354 -14.51 12.70 -19.81
C GLY A 354 -14.14 13.01 -18.36
N HIS A 355 -14.18 12.03 -17.45
CA HIS A 355 -13.78 12.28 -16.05
C HIS A 355 -12.27 12.45 -15.94
N GLU A 356 -11.84 13.57 -15.37
CA GLU A 356 -10.47 13.85 -14.99
C GLU A 356 -10.19 13.36 -13.57
N PHE A 357 -9.07 12.65 -13.38
CA PHE A 357 -8.71 12.13 -12.07
C PHE A 357 -7.19 11.98 -11.92
N LYS A 358 -6.73 12.02 -10.66
CA LYS A 358 -5.33 11.80 -10.31
C LYS A 358 -5.12 10.36 -9.83
N MET A 359 -4.07 9.70 -10.32
CA MET A 359 -3.72 8.34 -9.90
C MET A 359 -2.22 8.11 -9.93
N THR A 360 -1.70 7.22 -9.09
CA THR A 360 -0.28 6.85 -9.14
C THR A 360 -0.06 5.75 -10.19
N PRO A 361 1.09 5.71 -10.87
CA PRO A 361 1.44 4.63 -11.78
C PRO A 361 1.32 3.23 -11.16
N TYR A 362 1.65 3.08 -9.87
CA TYR A 362 1.43 1.83 -9.15
C TYR A 362 -0.04 1.39 -9.17
N ASN A 363 -0.97 2.29 -8.83
CA ASN A 363 -2.40 1.99 -8.82
C ASN A 363 -2.93 1.66 -10.22
N LEU A 364 -2.39 2.32 -11.23
CA LEU A 364 -2.70 2.06 -12.63
C LEU A 364 -2.27 0.65 -13.06
N LYS A 365 -1.03 0.25 -12.74
CA LYS A 365 -0.46 -1.06 -13.09
C LYS A 365 -1.17 -2.25 -12.40
N ILE A 366 -1.69 -2.06 -11.20
CA ILE A 366 -2.51 -3.09 -10.51
C ILE A 366 -3.96 -3.15 -11.02
N GLY A 367 -4.28 -2.44 -12.10
CA GLY A 367 -5.58 -2.49 -12.78
C GLY A 367 -6.65 -1.57 -12.20
N ARG A 368 -6.30 -0.56 -11.40
CA ARG A 368 -7.28 0.45 -10.98
C ARG A 368 -7.43 1.50 -12.07
N TRP A 369 -8.66 1.94 -12.29
CA TRP A 369 -8.98 2.98 -13.25
C TRP A 369 -10.05 3.94 -12.71
N CYS A 370 -10.59 4.80 -13.57
CA CYS A 370 -11.55 5.84 -13.25
C CYS A 370 -12.63 5.36 -12.27
N ARG A 371 -12.59 5.90 -11.05
CA ARG A 371 -13.47 5.51 -9.96
C ARG A 371 -14.94 5.84 -10.26
N GLU A 372 -15.19 6.93 -10.95
CA GLU A 372 -16.54 7.33 -11.38
C GLU A 372 -17.09 6.33 -12.40
N CYS A 373 -16.31 5.95 -13.41
CA CYS A 373 -16.72 4.90 -14.35
C CYS A 373 -16.96 3.57 -13.64
N PHE A 374 -16.07 3.17 -12.73
CA PHE A 374 -16.23 1.95 -11.95
C PHE A 374 -17.50 1.95 -11.09
N TYR A 375 -17.87 3.10 -10.51
CA TYR A 375 -19.13 3.22 -9.79
C TYR A 375 -20.33 3.26 -10.71
N ILE A 376 -20.26 3.91 -11.88
CA ILE A 376 -21.34 3.91 -12.88
C ILE A 376 -21.60 2.49 -13.41
N GLU A 377 -20.55 1.73 -13.72
CA GLU A 377 -20.63 0.34 -14.19
C GLU A 377 -21.14 -0.62 -13.10
N ARG A 378 -20.78 -0.42 -11.83
CA ARG A 378 -21.33 -1.18 -10.69
C ARG A 378 -22.70 -0.69 -10.22
N ALA A 379 -23.07 0.57 -10.48
CA ALA A 379 -24.41 1.11 -10.22
C ALA A 379 -25.46 0.49 -11.16
N GLY A 380 -25.03 -0.10 -12.28
CA GLY A 380 -25.87 -1.04 -13.04
C GLY A 380 -26.28 -2.30 -12.26
N ALA A 381 -25.58 -2.65 -11.18
CA ALA A 381 -25.82 -3.84 -10.37
C ALA A 381 -26.33 -3.58 -8.94
N SER A 382 -26.49 -2.32 -8.51
CA SER A 382 -27.00 -2.02 -7.16
C SER A 382 -27.77 -0.69 -7.14
N GLN A 383 -29.10 -0.79 -7.08
CA GLN A 383 -30.05 0.31 -6.91
C GLN A 383 -29.80 1.14 -5.64
N ARG A 384 -28.89 2.12 -5.70
CA ARG A 384 -28.93 3.29 -4.81
C ARG A 384 -28.88 4.54 -5.69
N LEU A 385 -30.03 5.22 -5.70
CA LEU A 385 -30.36 6.40 -6.50
C LEU A 385 -29.35 7.52 -6.19
N ASP A 386 -28.52 7.86 -7.19
CA ASP A 386 -27.51 8.93 -7.16
C ASP A 386 -28.19 10.31 -7.29
N SER A 387 -27.60 11.34 -6.67
CA SER A 387 -28.07 12.73 -6.75
C SER A 387 -28.15 13.26 -8.19
N ASN A 388 -27.45 12.64 -9.16
CA ASN A 388 -27.53 13.02 -10.57
C ASN A 388 -28.73 12.43 -11.33
N GLU A 389 -29.50 11.56 -10.71
CA GLU A 389 -30.65 10.94 -11.37
C GLU A 389 -31.77 11.93 -11.64
N MET A 390 -31.89 12.99 -10.84
CA MET A 390 -32.84 14.07 -11.09
C MET A 390 -32.57 14.81 -12.39
N TYR A 391 -31.30 15.09 -12.71
CA TYR A 391 -30.93 15.76 -13.96
C TYR A 391 -31.14 14.86 -15.18
N ARG A 392 -30.89 13.55 -15.05
CA ARG A 392 -31.17 12.57 -16.12
C ARG A 392 -32.66 12.47 -16.43
N VAL A 393 -33.49 12.29 -15.39
CA VAL A 393 -34.95 12.21 -15.54
C VAL A 393 -35.53 13.52 -16.08
N ALA A 394 -34.96 14.67 -15.70
CA ALA A 394 -35.33 15.96 -16.26
C ALA A 394 -35.05 15.98 -17.78
N LYS A 395 -33.81 15.65 -18.19
CA LYS A 395 -33.39 15.66 -19.59
C LYS A 395 -34.19 14.71 -20.48
N GLU A 396 -34.46 13.48 -20.01
CA GLU A 396 -35.28 12.49 -20.73
C GLU A 396 -36.73 12.98 -20.99
N LYS A 397 -37.25 13.87 -20.13
CA LYS A 397 -38.59 14.45 -20.28
C LYS A 397 -38.62 15.84 -20.92
N GLY A 398 -37.46 16.36 -21.35
CA GLY A 398 -37.35 17.76 -21.83
C GLY A 398 -37.63 18.79 -20.73
N TRP A 399 -37.39 18.42 -19.46
CA TRP A 399 -37.59 19.25 -18.27
C TRP A 399 -36.23 19.66 -17.68
N GLU A 400 -36.27 20.62 -16.76
CA GLU A 400 -35.11 21.15 -16.05
C GLU A 400 -35.30 20.94 -14.53
N CYS A 401 -34.29 20.40 -13.85
CA CYS A 401 -34.29 20.27 -12.39
C CYS A 401 -33.53 21.46 -11.80
N LEU A 402 -34.22 22.27 -10.98
CA LEU A 402 -33.67 23.49 -10.37
C LEU A 402 -33.11 23.26 -8.97
N SER A 403 -33.35 22.08 -8.38
CA SER A 403 -32.77 21.71 -7.08
C SER A 403 -31.35 21.18 -7.24
N THR A 404 -30.45 21.65 -6.38
CA THR A 404 -29.04 21.23 -6.34
C THR A 404 -28.78 20.07 -5.39
N ASP A 405 -29.65 19.86 -4.39
CA ASP A 405 -29.47 18.86 -3.33
C ASP A 405 -30.59 17.82 -3.28
N TYR A 406 -30.23 16.54 -3.44
CA TYR A 406 -31.14 15.41 -3.25
C TYR A 406 -30.73 14.59 -2.03
N LYS A 407 -31.55 14.67 -0.96
CA LYS A 407 -31.24 14.00 0.31
C LYS A 407 -31.77 12.57 0.37
N ASN A 408 -32.99 12.32 -0.10
CA ASN A 408 -33.61 10.98 -0.16
C ASN A 408 -34.87 10.96 -1.04
N ALA A 409 -35.47 9.77 -1.24
CA ALA A 409 -36.65 9.56 -2.09
C ALA A 409 -37.92 10.34 -1.69
N ARG A 410 -37.99 10.84 -0.46
CA ARG A 410 -39.11 11.67 0.03
C ARG A 410 -38.84 13.17 -0.18
N THR A 411 -37.62 13.56 -0.52
CA THR A 411 -37.26 14.95 -0.79
C THR A 411 -38.00 15.42 -2.05
N LYS A 412 -38.77 16.50 -1.91
CA LYS A 412 -39.34 17.21 -3.06
C LYS A 412 -38.25 18.05 -3.70
N LEU A 413 -38.16 17.96 -5.02
CA LEU A 413 -37.26 18.74 -5.87
C LEU A 413 -38.09 19.74 -6.67
N ILE A 414 -37.45 20.83 -7.07
CA ILE A 414 -38.04 21.89 -7.88
C ILE A 414 -37.76 21.55 -9.35
N TRP A 415 -38.83 21.46 -10.15
CA TRP A 415 -38.77 21.11 -11.56
C TRP A 415 -39.38 22.21 -12.41
N LYS A 416 -38.90 22.36 -13.63
CA LYS A 416 -39.45 23.22 -14.67
C LYS A 416 -39.74 22.38 -15.91
N CYS A 417 -41.01 22.33 -16.34
CA CYS A 417 -41.39 21.52 -17.51
C CYS A 417 -41.05 22.22 -18.83
N GLU A 418 -41.23 21.49 -19.94
CA GLU A 418 -41.05 22.00 -21.32
C GLU A 418 -41.85 23.29 -21.61
N LYS A 419 -43.02 23.46 -20.95
CA LYS A 419 -43.87 24.66 -21.09
C LYS A 419 -43.49 25.79 -20.13
N GLY A 420 -42.37 25.66 -19.42
CA GLY A 420 -41.85 26.67 -18.49
C GLY A 420 -42.48 26.70 -17.11
N HIS A 421 -43.43 25.82 -16.78
CA HIS A 421 -44.06 25.81 -15.45
C HIS A 421 -43.11 25.23 -14.39
N ILE A 422 -42.94 25.95 -13.29
CA ILE A 422 -42.15 25.53 -12.13
C ILE A 422 -43.07 24.86 -11.10
N PHE A 423 -42.69 23.70 -10.56
CA PHE A 423 -43.45 22.97 -9.55
C PHE A 423 -42.56 22.04 -8.71
N GLU A 424 -43.03 21.70 -7.51
CA GLU A 424 -42.32 20.80 -6.60
C GLU A 424 -42.82 19.36 -6.71
N ARG A 425 -41.89 18.40 -6.80
CA ARG A 425 -42.22 16.97 -6.80
C ARG A 425 -41.05 16.08 -6.38
N THR A 426 -41.36 14.92 -5.83
CA THR A 426 -40.34 13.89 -5.56
C THR A 426 -39.88 13.24 -6.87
N LEU A 427 -38.62 12.79 -6.90
CA LEU A 427 -38.02 12.09 -8.05
C LEU A 427 -38.83 10.87 -8.49
N ALA A 428 -39.35 10.10 -7.52
CA ALA A 428 -40.20 8.93 -7.79
C ALA A 428 -41.47 9.28 -8.58
N HIS A 429 -42.19 10.33 -8.18
CA HIS A 429 -43.41 10.73 -8.89
C HIS A 429 -43.14 11.28 -10.29
N VAL A 430 -41.98 11.90 -10.50
CA VAL A 430 -41.57 12.33 -11.85
C VAL A 430 -41.26 11.11 -12.72
N LYS A 431 -40.55 10.11 -12.19
CA LYS A 431 -40.30 8.83 -12.90
C LYS A 431 -41.57 8.08 -13.26
N GLU A 432 -42.54 8.01 -12.33
CA GLU A 432 -43.87 7.41 -12.55
C GLU A 432 -44.70 8.11 -13.65
N GLY A 433 -44.19 9.20 -14.25
CA GLY A 433 -44.85 9.89 -15.36
C GLY A 433 -45.98 10.79 -14.90
N ARG A 434 -46.07 11.13 -13.60
CA ARG A 434 -47.03 12.12 -13.15
C ARG A 434 -46.59 13.49 -13.69
N GLY A 435 -47.29 13.96 -14.72
CA GLY A 435 -47.02 15.19 -15.45
C GLY A 435 -47.08 16.46 -14.59
N CYS A 436 -46.58 17.56 -15.13
CA CYS A 436 -46.66 18.89 -14.50
C CYS A 436 -48.12 19.21 -14.09
N PRO A 437 -48.38 19.58 -12.82
CA PRO A 437 -49.74 19.87 -12.35
C PRO A 437 -50.46 20.95 -13.16
N ASN A 438 -49.73 21.96 -13.62
CA ASN A 438 -50.28 23.07 -14.42
C ASN A 438 -50.51 22.67 -15.89
N CYS A 439 -49.71 21.76 -16.44
CA CYS A 439 -49.96 21.20 -17.78
C CYS A 439 -51.18 20.26 -17.78
N ASN A 440 -51.42 19.53 -16.68
CA ASN A 440 -52.55 18.60 -16.57
C ASN A 440 -53.90 19.30 -16.35
N LYS A 441 -53.93 20.50 -15.75
CA LYS A 441 -55.17 21.29 -15.59
C LYS A 441 -55.75 21.82 -16.90
N ARG A 442 -54.95 21.93 -17.97
CA ARG A 442 -55.39 22.41 -19.30
C ARG A 442 -55.89 21.30 -20.25
N LYS A 443 -56.02 20.05 -19.78
CA LYS A 443 -56.52 18.89 -20.55
C LYS A 443 -57.94 18.44 -20.15
N LYS A 444 -58.74 19.30 -19.51
CA LYS A 444 -60.18 19.07 -19.30
C LYS A 444 -60.98 20.03 -20.17
#